data_AF-A0A931AYC5-F1
#
_entry.id   AF-A0A931AYC5-F1
#
_cell.length_a   1.000
_cell.length_b   1.000
_cell.length_c   1.000
_cell.angle_alpha   90.00
_cell.angle_beta   90.00
_cell.angle_gamma   90.00
#
_symmetry.space_group_name_H-M   'P 1'
#
loop_
_entity.id
_entity.type
_entity.pdbx_description
1 polymer ?
#
loop_
_entity_poly.entity_id
_entity_poly.type
_entity_poly.pdbx_seq_one_letter_code
_entity_poly.pdbx_strand_id
1 'polypeptide(L)'
;MDWDTDGWINRRKWYEDEDMYVRRQRRVAEERAADADARVRDQLHRVTAQKEALERQVAKLGAAFDAFVELTEVRGALAGYAPEAAARKRARALLGALVQGQRAAVRAEAVQGYWLPQAVNGLASLVDGEGDAARPALEEAAGVDPQRTGLFLALALPLAGVPELAVPWLERALGPAVRNGGQLSVAVREVWTLAGAGVYGNAGRDVVVRWLAARMQDAEAVEQLHTMLRPRPRGSEAEYDPARTFQAKAAVRELAELGRLFQAAAAAAAADESRPAPSPALLDSLIGEGAPEETALLLRAEQLTAEVRRLRSGEVTETERHWDDPTDDLLTLLVADLRGSSPLRAVAQQALSGSIGPLADRLLAEACPEPPDQVETKIDGQPLTLLVDQPLAPQLSHLDALVDQRHQPEQGNWLTARKLAAEAEEEADGRKSTNHERARQAITAFITERDKLPGLRLEAEQEHALLTARLAELNRR
;
A
#
# COMPACT_ATOMS: atom_id res chain seq x y z
N MET A 1 -108.83 -7.17 28.90
CA MET A 1 -108.75 -7.32 27.44
C MET A 1 -107.40 -6.75 27.07
N ASP A 2 -106.35 -7.54 27.33
CA ASP A 2 -104.96 -7.10 27.21
C ASP A 2 -104.36 -7.86 26.04
N TRP A 3 -104.02 -7.11 25.00
CA TRP A 3 -103.62 -7.63 23.70
C TRP A 3 -102.13 -7.94 23.71
N ASP A 4 -101.84 -9.25 23.65
CA ASP A 4 -100.81 -9.88 22.82
C ASP A 4 -99.65 -8.97 22.37
N THR A 5 -98.75 -8.66 23.30
CA THR A 5 -97.50 -7.91 23.03
C THR A 5 -96.30 -8.85 22.81
N ASP A 6 -96.46 -10.15 23.07
CA ASP A 6 -95.39 -11.15 22.93
C ASP A 6 -95.09 -11.51 21.46
N GLY A 7 -96.09 -11.41 20.56
CA GLY A 7 -95.90 -11.67 19.13
C GLY A 7 -95.03 -10.64 18.38
N TRP A 8 -94.83 -9.44 18.95
CA TRP A 8 -94.00 -8.37 18.36
C TRP A 8 -92.55 -8.40 18.83
N ILE A 9 -92.30 -8.79 20.08
CA ILE A 9 -90.94 -8.94 20.63
C ILE A 9 -90.23 -10.15 20.01
N ASN A 10 -90.97 -11.23 19.73
CA ASN A 10 -90.40 -12.42 19.10
C ASN A 10 -90.09 -12.23 17.60
N ARG A 11 -90.88 -11.43 16.87
CA ARG A 11 -90.59 -11.10 15.45
C ARG A 11 -89.37 -10.20 15.29
N ARG A 12 -89.15 -9.25 16.22
CA ARG A 12 -87.99 -8.35 16.19
C ARG A 12 -86.67 -9.08 16.47
N LYS A 13 -86.66 -10.04 17.40
CA LYS A 13 -85.53 -10.95 17.62
C LYS A 13 -85.22 -11.81 16.40
N TRP A 14 -86.25 -12.26 15.67
CA TRP A 14 -86.06 -13.09 14.47
C TRP A 14 -85.37 -12.31 13.33
N TYR A 15 -85.76 -11.05 13.09
CA TYR A 15 -85.09 -10.19 12.10
C TYR A 15 -83.68 -9.76 12.53
N GLU A 16 -83.44 -9.52 13.82
CA GLU A 16 -82.11 -9.20 14.34
C GLU A 16 -81.14 -10.41 14.28
N ASP A 17 -81.65 -11.62 14.51
CA ASP A 17 -80.89 -12.87 14.33
C ASP A 17 -80.61 -13.17 12.85
N GLU A 18 -81.55 -12.88 11.94
CA GLU A 18 -81.36 -13.05 10.50
C GLU A 18 -80.32 -12.05 9.94
N ASP A 19 -80.38 -10.78 10.36
CA ASP A 19 -79.39 -9.75 9.98
C ASP A 19 -77.99 -10.08 10.53
N MET A 20 -77.90 -10.58 11.77
CA MET A 20 -76.65 -11.03 12.38
C MET A 20 -76.09 -12.28 11.69
N TYR A 21 -76.97 -13.20 11.28
CA TYR A 21 -76.59 -14.39 10.53
C TYR A 21 -76.05 -14.04 9.14
N VAL A 22 -76.72 -13.16 8.41
CA VAL A 22 -76.28 -12.67 7.10
C VAL A 22 -74.94 -11.91 7.21
N ARG A 23 -74.77 -11.06 8.22
CA ARG A 23 -73.48 -10.36 8.48
C ARG A 23 -72.35 -11.33 8.82
N ARG A 24 -72.63 -12.37 9.61
CA ARG A 24 -71.64 -13.41 9.95
C ARG A 24 -71.28 -14.23 8.70
N GLN A 25 -72.24 -14.63 7.89
CA GLN A 25 -71.97 -15.32 6.63
C GLN A 25 -71.17 -14.47 5.65
N ARG A 26 -71.49 -13.18 5.54
CA ARG A 26 -70.74 -12.23 4.71
C ARG A 26 -69.30 -12.06 5.19
N ARG A 27 -69.07 -11.91 6.51
CA ARG A 27 -67.71 -11.84 7.07
C ARG A 27 -66.92 -13.12 6.80
N VAL A 28 -67.53 -14.29 7.01
CA VAL A 28 -66.87 -15.58 6.72
C VAL A 28 -66.59 -15.73 5.21
N ALA A 29 -67.46 -15.21 4.33
CA ALA A 29 -67.22 -15.20 2.90
C ALA A 29 -66.08 -14.23 2.51
N GLU A 30 -66.03 -13.04 3.12
CA GLU A 30 -64.96 -12.04 2.92
C GLU A 30 -63.61 -12.56 3.45
N GLU A 31 -63.57 -13.20 4.62
CA GLU A 31 -62.38 -13.86 5.17
C GLU A 31 -61.91 -15.01 4.26
N ARG A 32 -62.83 -15.87 3.80
CA ARG A 32 -62.49 -16.94 2.85
C ARG A 32 -62.00 -16.40 1.50
N ALA A 33 -62.56 -15.28 1.03
CA ALA A 33 -62.11 -14.62 -0.20
C ALA A 33 -60.72 -14.00 -0.01
N ALA A 34 -60.46 -13.31 1.10
CA ALA A 34 -59.16 -12.76 1.43
C ALA A 34 -58.08 -13.86 1.58
N ASP A 35 -58.42 -14.98 2.21
CA ASP A 35 -57.54 -16.14 2.34
C ASP A 35 -57.30 -16.85 1.00
N ALA A 36 -58.29 -16.86 0.11
CA ALA A 36 -58.12 -17.37 -1.25
C ALA A 36 -57.19 -16.44 -2.06
N ASP A 37 -57.39 -15.13 -2.00
CA ASP A 37 -56.57 -14.13 -2.68
C ASP A 37 -55.12 -14.12 -2.19
N ALA A 38 -54.90 -14.30 -0.88
CA ALA A 38 -53.56 -14.41 -0.30
C ALA A 38 -52.83 -15.66 -0.81
N ARG A 39 -53.53 -16.80 -0.90
CA ARG A 39 -52.98 -18.05 -1.46
C ARG A 39 -52.66 -17.94 -2.94
N VAL A 40 -53.53 -17.31 -3.73
CA VAL A 40 -53.27 -17.05 -5.15
C VAL A 40 -52.06 -16.13 -5.33
N ARG A 41 -51.95 -15.05 -4.54
CA ARG A 41 -50.76 -14.17 -4.58
C ARG A 41 -49.48 -14.90 -4.21
N ASP A 42 -49.48 -15.71 -3.15
CA ASP A 42 -48.33 -16.51 -2.75
C ASP A 42 -47.94 -17.53 -3.84
N GLN A 43 -48.92 -18.20 -4.45
CA GLN A 43 -48.68 -19.09 -5.59
C GLN A 43 -48.08 -18.35 -6.79
N LEU A 44 -48.60 -17.17 -7.14
CA LEU A 44 -48.05 -16.34 -8.21
C LEU A 44 -46.62 -15.89 -7.90
N HIS A 45 -46.33 -15.46 -6.67
CA HIS A 45 -44.97 -15.11 -6.26
C HIS A 45 -44.01 -16.30 -6.37
N ARG A 46 -44.44 -17.51 -5.96
CA ARG A 46 -43.63 -18.72 -6.11
C ARG A 46 -43.38 -19.06 -7.58
N VAL A 47 -44.39 -18.95 -8.44
CA VAL A 47 -44.25 -19.22 -9.88
C VAL A 47 -43.33 -18.19 -10.54
N THR A 48 -43.47 -16.90 -10.20
CA THR A 48 -42.59 -15.85 -10.72
C THR A 48 -41.15 -16.07 -10.27
N ALA A 49 -40.92 -16.38 -8.99
CA ALA A 49 -39.58 -16.69 -8.48
C ALA A 49 -38.96 -17.94 -9.13
N GLN A 50 -39.77 -18.97 -9.39
CA GLN A 50 -39.35 -20.16 -10.12
C GLN A 50 -38.99 -19.84 -11.58
N LYS A 51 -39.78 -19.02 -12.26
CA LYS A 51 -39.50 -18.56 -13.61
C LYS A 51 -38.19 -17.77 -13.66
N GLU A 52 -37.99 -16.81 -12.76
CA GLU A 52 -36.74 -16.03 -12.67
C GLU A 52 -35.52 -16.91 -12.34
N ALA A 53 -35.70 -17.95 -11.51
CA ALA A 53 -34.64 -18.92 -11.22
C ALA A 53 -34.27 -19.75 -12.47
N LEU A 54 -35.26 -20.21 -13.23
CA LEU A 54 -35.05 -20.93 -14.48
C LEU A 54 -34.42 -20.04 -15.56
N GLU A 55 -34.86 -18.79 -15.71
CA GLU A 55 -34.29 -17.83 -16.64
C GLU A 55 -32.81 -17.56 -16.32
N ARG A 56 -32.47 -17.37 -15.04
CA ARG A 56 -31.07 -17.26 -14.60
C ARG A 56 -30.27 -18.52 -14.88
N GLN A 57 -30.85 -19.70 -14.66
CA GLN A 57 -30.18 -20.96 -14.94
C GLN A 57 -29.93 -21.17 -16.43
N VAL A 58 -30.91 -20.86 -17.28
CA VAL A 58 -30.77 -20.93 -18.75
C VAL A 58 -29.73 -19.93 -19.24
N ALA A 59 -29.74 -18.69 -18.75
CA ALA A 59 -28.71 -17.69 -19.08
C ALA A 59 -27.31 -18.16 -18.66
N LYS A 60 -27.18 -18.75 -17.46
CA LYS A 60 -25.93 -19.34 -16.97
C LYS A 60 -25.43 -20.48 -17.87
N LEU A 61 -26.33 -21.35 -18.32
CA LEU A 61 -26.02 -22.45 -19.23
C LEU A 61 -25.63 -21.94 -20.63
N GLY A 62 -26.31 -20.91 -21.14
CA GLY A 62 -25.95 -20.24 -22.40
C GLY A 62 -24.54 -19.69 -22.35
N ALA A 63 -24.23 -18.87 -21.33
CA ALA A 63 -22.88 -18.34 -21.15
C ALA A 63 -21.81 -19.43 -20.98
N ALA A 64 -22.13 -20.53 -20.29
CA ALA A 64 -21.21 -21.65 -20.12
C ALA A 64 -20.95 -22.39 -21.44
N PHE A 65 -21.98 -22.50 -22.29
CA PHE A 65 -21.87 -23.10 -23.61
C PHE A 65 -21.02 -22.23 -24.54
N ASP A 66 -21.28 -20.91 -24.58
CA ASP A 66 -20.50 -19.97 -25.39
C ASP A 66 -19.02 -20.00 -24.99
N ALA A 67 -18.73 -19.96 -23.69
CA ALA A 67 -17.37 -20.09 -23.17
C ALA A 67 -16.72 -21.44 -23.53
N PHE A 68 -17.49 -22.53 -23.55
CA PHE A 68 -17.00 -23.85 -23.93
C PHE A 68 -16.69 -23.97 -25.43
N VAL A 69 -17.53 -23.38 -26.30
CA VAL A 69 -17.29 -23.33 -27.75
C VAL A 69 -16.03 -22.53 -28.03
N GLU A 70 -15.91 -21.33 -27.46
CA GLU A 70 -14.71 -20.51 -27.61
C GLU A 70 -13.46 -21.24 -27.09
N LEU A 71 -13.55 -21.93 -25.95
CA LEU A 71 -12.44 -22.73 -25.42
C LEU A 71 -12.02 -23.84 -26.38
N THR A 72 -12.97 -24.42 -27.11
CA THR A 72 -12.69 -25.45 -28.12
C THR A 72 -11.96 -24.85 -29.32
N GLU A 73 -12.35 -23.66 -29.77
CA GLU A 73 -11.66 -22.93 -30.84
C GLU A 73 -10.23 -22.54 -30.43
N VAL A 74 -10.06 -21.99 -29.23
CA VAL A 74 -8.74 -21.64 -28.67
C VAL A 74 -7.86 -22.87 -28.55
N ARG A 75 -8.39 -24.01 -28.09
CA ARG A 75 -7.65 -25.29 -28.06
C ARG A 75 -7.28 -25.78 -29.47
N GLY A 76 -8.13 -25.56 -30.46
CA GLY A 76 -7.84 -25.84 -31.85
C GLY A 76 -6.67 -25.00 -32.37
N ALA A 77 -6.63 -23.71 -32.04
CA ALA A 77 -5.50 -22.82 -32.37
C ALA A 77 -4.21 -23.26 -31.65
N LEU A 78 -4.30 -23.59 -30.36
CA LEU A 78 -3.17 -24.06 -29.55
C LEU A 78 -2.58 -25.38 -30.06
N ALA A 79 -3.32 -26.20 -30.80
CA ALA A 79 -2.80 -27.43 -31.41
C ALA A 79 -1.66 -27.18 -32.41
N GLY A 80 -1.55 -25.96 -32.97
CA GLY A 80 -0.43 -25.53 -33.80
C GLY A 80 0.90 -25.39 -33.05
N TYR A 81 0.86 -25.28 -31.72
CA TYR A 81 2.02 -25.06 -30.83
C TYR A 81 2.38 -26.33 -30.03
N ALA A 82 2.29 -27.49 -30.69
CA ALA A 82 2.57 -28.78 -30.07
C ALA A 82 4.01 -28.90 -29.51
N PRO A 83 5.07 -28.39 -30.19
CA PRO A 83 6.44 -28.40 -29.64
C PRO A 83 6.57 -27.61 -28.33
N GLU A 84 5.99 -26.42 -28.26
CA GLU A 84 5.99 -25.54 -27.09
C GLU A 84 5.23 -26.20 -25.92
N ALA A 85 4.07 -26.79 -26.21
CA ALA A 85 3.29 -27.53 -25.23
C ALA A 85 4.06 -28.76 -24.68
N ALA A 86 4.82 -29.45 -25.54
CA ALA A 86 5.69 -30.55 -25.12
C ALA A 86 6.84 -30.05 -24.22
N ALA A 87 7.43 -28.89 -24.52
CA ALA A 87 8.43 -28.26 -23.67
C ALA A 87 7.87 -27.89 -22.29
N ARG A 88 6.68 -27.26 -22.22
CA ARG A 88 6.00 -26.97 -20.94
C ARG A 88 5.70 -28.24 -20.14
N LYS A 89 5.20 -29.29 -20.79
CA LYS A 89 4.93 -30.58 -20.13
C LYS A 89 6.19 -31.17 -19.51
N ARG A 90 7.32 -31.10 -20.21
CA ARG A 90 8.63 -31.54 -19.72
C ARG A 90 9.12 -30.67 -18.56
N ALA A 91 8.99 -29.35 -18.65
CA ALA A 91 9.32 -28.43 -17.56
C ALA A 91 8.53 -28.77 -16.27
N ARG A 92 7.22 -29.02 -16.39
CA ARG A 92 6.37 -29.45 -15.27
C ARG A 92 6.77 -30.80 -14.70
N ALA A 93 7.13 -31.76 -15.56
CA ALA A 93 7.62 -33.06 -15.10
C ALA A 93 8.93 -32.93 -14.31
N LEU A 94 9.85 -32.08 -14.77
CA LEU A 94 11.08 -31.77 -14.04
C LEU A 94 10.76 -31.09 -12.70
N LEU A 95 9.91 -30.05 -12.69
CA LEU A 95 9.48 -29.36 -11.47
C LEU A 95 8.85 -30.31 -10.46
N GLY A 96 7.95 -31.18 -10.91
CA GLY A 96 7.31 -32.19 -10.06
C GLY A 96 8.30 -33.16 -9.43
N ALA A 97 9.37 -33.52 -10.13
CA ALA A 97 10.46 -34.32 -9.58
C ALA A 97 11.29 -33.53 -8.55
N LEU A 98 11.63 -32.27 -8.83
CA LEU A 98 12.38 -31.41 -7.90
C LEU A 98 11.63 -31.21 -6.57
N VAL A 99 10.32 -30.95 -6.62
CA VAL A 99 9.48 -30.83 -5.42
C VAL A 99 9.47 -32.12 -4.59
N GLN A 100 9.61 -33.28 -5.23
CA GLN A 100 9.71 -34.58 -4.56
C GLN A 100 11.15 -34.92 -4.11
N GLY A 101 12.12 -34.02 -4.32
CA GLY A 101 13.54 -34.28 -4.05
C GLY A 101 14.15 -35.32 -4.97
N GLN A 102 13.54 -35.58 -6.13
CA GLN A 102 13.98 -36.58 -7.10
C GLN A 102 14.72 -35.92 -8.27
N ARG A 103 15.65 -36.69 -8.84
CA ARG A 103 16.28 -36.34 -10.13
C ARG A 103 15.44 -36.92 -11.26
N ALA A 104 15.21 -36.11 -12.29
CA ALA A 104 14.49 -36.55 -13.47
C ALA A 104 15.36 -36.34 -14.72
N ALA A 105 15.56 -37.42 -15.48
CA ALA A 105 16.22 -37.38 -16.77
C ALA A 105 15.25 -36.83 -17.84
N VAL A 106 14.84 -35.57 -17.69
CA VAL A 106 13.93 -34.89 -18.60
C VAL A 106 14.73 -33.97 -19.51
N ARG A 107 14.62 -34.19 -20.81
CA ARG A 107 15.19 -33.31 -21.85
C ARG A 107 14.08 -32.80 -22.75
N ALA A 108 14.12 -31.51 -23.05
CA ALA A 108 13.21 -30.84 -23.96
C ALA A 108 13.87 -30.67 -25.34
N GLU A 109 13.07 -30.91 -26.38
CA GLU A 109 13.46 -30.59 -27.76
C GLU A 109 13.51 -29.08 -27.93
N ALA A 110 14.53 -28.60 -28.64
CA ALA A 110 14.69 -27.18 -28.91
C ALA A 110 13.53 -26.65 -29.77
N VAL A 111 13.02 -25.48 -29.40
CA VAL A 111 11.97 -24.77 -30.13
C VAL A 111 12.49 -23.37 -30.42
N GLN A 112 12.45 -22.95 -31.69
CA GLN A 112 13.03 -21.68 -32.12
C GLN A 112 12.32 -20.50 -31.44
N GLY A 113 13.09 -19.56 -30.90
CA GLY A 113 12.54 -18.35 -30.27
C GLY A 113 11.91 -18.59 -28.90
N TYR A 114 11.96 -19.81 -28.35
CA TYR A 114 11.40 -20.13 -27.04
C TYR A 114 12.51 -20.47 -26.04
N TRP A 115 12.58 -19.71 -24.94
CA TRP A 115 13.63 -19.83 -23.93
C TRP A 115 13.54 -21.12 -23.09
N LEU A 116 12.32 -21.60 -22.83
CA LEU A 116 12.05 -22.64 -21.83
C LEU A 116 12.74 -23.99 -22.10
N PRO A 117 12.74 -24.55 -23.33
CA PRO A 117 13.39 -25.84 -23.60
C PRO A 117 14.87 -25.86 -23.19
N GLN A 118 15.59 -24.79 -23.54
CA GLN A 118 17.02 -24.69 -23.24
C GLN A 118 17.27 -24.42 -21.75
N ALA A 119 16.42 -23.63 -21.10
CA ALA A 119 16.47 -23.44 -19.65
C ALA A 119 16.23 -24.75 -18.88
N VAL A 120 15.26 -25.57 -19.31
CA VAL A 120 14.98 -26.90 -18.73
C VAL A 120 16.16 -27.84 -18.92
N ASN A 121 16.74 -27.90 -20.13
CA ASN A 121 17.90 -28.73 -20.41
C ASN A 121 19.12 -28.33 -19.59
N GLY A 122 19.37 -27.04 -19.46
CA GLY A 122 20.46 -26.51 -18.64
C GLY A 122 20.25 -26.76 -17.14
N LEU A 123 19.02 -26.56 -16.63
CA LEU A 123 18.68 -26.88 -15.25
C LEU A 123 18.89 -28.37 -14.94
N ALA A 124 18.42 -29.27 -15.82
CA ALA A 124 18.63 -30.70 -15.66
C ALA A 124 20.13 -31.05 -15.56
N SER A 125 20.96 -30.51 -16.47
CA SER A 125 22.42 -30.70 -16.41
C SER A 125 23.06 -30.10 -15.15
N LEU A 126 22.59 -28.95 -14.65
CA LEU A 126 23.08 -28.41 -13.36
C LEU A 126 22.77 -29.33 -12.19
N VAL A 127 21.54 -29.87 -12.12
CA VAL A 127 21.09 -30.78 -11.04
C VAL A 127 21.84 -32.12 -11.08
N ASP A 128 22.23 -32.57 -12.28
CA ASP A 128 23.07 -33.76 -12.48
C ASP A 128 24.56 -33.51 -12.18
N GLY A 129 24.97 -32.27 -11.90
CA GLY A 129 26.36 -31.89 -11.60
C GLY A 129 27.21 -31.62 -12.85
N GLU A 130 26.60 -31.54 -14.03
CA GLU A 130 27.24 -31.32 -15.32
C GLU A 130 27.29 -29.81 -15.68
N GLY A 131 27.91 -29.00 -14.82
CA GLY A 131 27.89 -27.53 -14.95
C GLY A 131 28.44 -27.00 -16.28
N ASP A 132 29.50 -27.61 -16.82
CA ASP A 132 30.05 -27.21 -18.12
C ASP A 132 29.13 -27.57 -19.29
N ALA A 133 28.37 -28.67 -19.19
CA ALA A 133 27.40 -29.07 -20.20
C ALA A 133 26.13 -28.20 -20.14
N ALA A 134 25.78 -27.67 -18.97
CA ALA A 134 24.63 -26.78 -18.80
C ALA A 134 24.84 -25.40 -19.46
N ARG A 135 26.08 -24.89 -19.45
CA ARG A 135 26.39 -23.49 -19.82
C ARG A 135 25.87 -23.08 -21.20
N PRO A 136 26.11 -23.83 -22.30
CA PRO A 136 25.64 -23.41 -23.63
C PRO A 136 24.11 -23.28 -23.72
N ALA A 137 23.36 -24.23 -23.14
CA ALA A 137 21.91 -24.20 -23.16
C ALA A 137 21.35 -23.02 -22.34
N LEU A 138 21.94 -22.74 -21.17
CA LEU A 138 21.51 -21.61 -20.35
C LEU A 138 21.86 -20.25 -20.98
N GLU A 139 22.99 -20.14 -21.67
CA GLU A 139 23.36 -18.94 -22.43
C GLU A 139 22.41 -18.72 -23.62
N GLU A 140 22.04 -19.79 -24.33
CA GLU A 140 21.05 -19.72 -25.41
C GLU A 140 19.68 -19.27 -24.88
N ALA A 141 19.19 -19.88 -23.78
CA ALA A 141 17.94 -19.49 -23.14
C ALA A 141 17.92 -18.02 -22.72
N ALA A 142 19.01 -17.57 -22.07
CA ALA A 142 19.15 -16.20 -21.61
C ALA A 142 19.34 -15.20 -22.76
N GLY A 143 19.84 -15.65 -23.91
CA GLY A 143 19.91 -14.87 -25.15
C GLY A 143 18.52 -14.60 -25.75
N VAL A 144 17.57 -15.53 -25.55
CA VAL A 144 16.16 -15.35 -25.95
C VAL A 144 15.42 -14.49 -24.92
N ASP A 145 15.48 -14.88 -23.64
CA ASP A 145 14.84 -14.15 -22.55
C ASP A 145 15.67 -14.23 -21.26
N PRO A 146 16.43 -13.18 -20.92
CA PRO A 146 17.31 -13.21 -19.76
C PRO A 146 16.51 -13.24 -18.45
N GLN A 147 15.39 -12.51 -18.36
CA GLN A 147 14.66 -12.35 -17.11
C GLN A 147 13.89 -13.62 -16.75
N ARG A 148 13.14 -14.20 -17.69
CA ARG A 148 12.39 -15.45 -17.44
C ARG A 148 13.33 -16.61 -17.16
N THR A 149 14.44 -16.71 -17.88
CA THR A 149 15.50 -17.70 -17.60
C THR A 149 16.07 -17.50 -16.19
N GLY A 150 16.35 -16.24 -15.80
CA GLY A 150 16.84 -15.90 -14.47
C GLY A 150 15.85 -16.29 -13.36
N LEU A 151 14.57 -15.90 -13.49
CA LEU A 151 13.51 -16.24 -12.54
C LEU A 151 13.31 -17.74 -12.41
N PHE A 152 13.27 -18.46 -13.53
CA PHE A 152 13.15 -19.91 -13.56
C PHE A 152 14.27 -20.58 -12.76
N LEU A 153 15.53 -20.20 -13.01
CA LEU A 153 16.68 -20.78 -12.30
C LEU A 153 16.73 -20.36 -10.82
N ALA A 154 16.43 -19.10 -10.53
CA ALA A 154 16.40 -18.58 -9.17
C ALA A 154 15.39 -19.34 -8.29
N LEU A 155 14.21 -19.66 -8.82
CA LEU A 155 13.18 -20.37 -8.09
C LEU A 155 13.35 -21.90 -8.11
N ALA A 156 13.87 -22.49 -9.20
CA ALA A 156 13.95 -23.95 -9.35
C ALA A 156 15.17 -24.58 -8.64
N LEU A 157 16.34 -23.91 -8.62
CA LEU A 157 17.56 -24.46 -8.01
C LEU A 157 17.46 -24.64 -6.48
N PRO A 158 16.77 -23.76 -5.72
CA PRO A 158 16.47 -24.04 -4.32
C PRO A 158 15.59 -25.28 -4.12
N LEU A 159 14.62 -25.54 -5.00
CA LEU A 159 13.82 -26.79 -4.96
C LEU A 159 14.68 -28.02 -5.23
N ALA A 160 15.70 -27.88 -6.07
CA ALA A 160 16.67 -28.94 -6.33
C ALA A 160 17.71 -29.13 -5.20
N GLY A 161 17.67 -28.32 -4.14
CA GLY A 161 18.62 -28.39 -3.02
C GLY A 161 20.00 -27.82 -3.32
N VAL A 162 20.17 -27.06 -4.40
CA VAL A 162 21.44 -26.44 -4.83
C VAL A 162 21.29 -24.93 -5.09
N PRO A 163 20.78 -24.14 -4.11
CA PRO A 163 20.46 -22.73 -4.30
C PRO A 163 21.68 -21.86 -4.66
N GLU A 164 22.90 -22.24 -4.27
CA GLU A 164 24.12 -21.52 -4.59
C GLU A 164 24.38 -21.38 -6.09
N LEU A 165 23.91 -22.33 -6.91
CA LEU A 165 24.03 -22.29 -8.36
C LEU A 165 23.15 -21.21 -8.99
N ALA A 166 22.17 -20.67 -8.26
CA ALA A 166 21.29 -19.61 -8.75
C ALA A 166 21.95 -18.22 -8.72
N VAL A 167 23.02 -18.02 -7.92
CA VAL A 167 23.62 -16.70 -7.70
C VAL A 167 23.98 -15.95 -8.99
N PRO A 168 24.60 -16.56 -10.02
CA PRO A 168 24.91 -15.89 -11.28
C PRO A 168 23.68 -15.46 -12.09
N TRP A 169 22.50 -15.94 -11.73
CA TRP A 169 21.23 -15.70 -12.44
C TRP A 169 20.34 -14.68 -11.74
N LEU A 170 20.63 -14.35 -10.47
CA LEU A 170 19.81 -13.45 -9.67
C LEU A 170 19.69 -12.04 -10.27
N GLU A 171 20.78 -11.47 -10.80
CA GLU A 171 20.71 -10.15 -11.44
C GLU A 171 19.76 -10.13 -12.64
N ARG A 172 19.73 -11.23 -13.41
CA ARG A 172 18.79 -11.38 -14.53
C ARG A 172 17.36 -11.60 -14.04
N ALA A 173 17.18 -12.42 -12.99
CA ALA A 173 15.88 -12.73 -12.39
C ALA A 173 15.17 -11.46 -11.88
N LEU A 174 15.92 -10.59 -11.19
CA LEU A 174 15.41 -9.33 -10.68
C LEU A 174 15.09 -8.33 -11.81
N GLY A 175 15.65 -8.55 -13.00
CA GLY A 175 15.33 -7.79 -14.20
C GLY A 175 15.87 -6.35 -14.22
N PRO A 176 15.54 -5.60 -15.29
CA PRO A 176 15.93 -4.21 -15.43
C PRO A 176 15.31 -3.33 -14.34
N ALA A 177 15.82 -2.11 -14.17
CA ALA A 177 15.31 -1.18 -13.18
C ALA A 177 13.86 -0.77 -13.52
N VAL A 178 12.92 -1.32 -12.75
CA VAL A 178 11.59 -0.72 -12.61
C VAL A 178 11.81 0.70 -12.08
N ARG A 179 11.33 1.71 -12.81
CA ARG A 179 11.42 3.11 -12.38
C ARG A 179 10.74 3.29 -11.03
N ASN A 180 11.12 4.33 -10.29
CA ASN A 180 10.47 4.68 -9.01
C ASN A 180 8.95 4.81 -9.21
N GLY A 181 8.18 4.12 -8.35
CA GLY A 181 6.72 4.00 -8.44
C GLY A 181 6.19 2.88 -9.35
N GLY A 182 7.06 2.15 -10.06
CA GLY A 182 6.64 0.95 -10.79
C GLY A 182 6.47 -0.25 -9.86
N GLN A 183 5.44 -1.06 -10.15
CA GLN A 183 5.14 -2.28 -9.39
C GLN A 183 6.15 -3.37 -9.74
N LEU A 184 6.64 -4.08 -8.72
CA LEU A 184 7.39 -5.32 -8.94
C LEU A 184 6.42 -6.46 -9.26
N SER A 185 6.90 -7.54 -9.87
CA SER A 185 6.11 -8.75 -9.96
C SER A 185 6.22 -9.58 -8.69
N VAL A 186 5.20 -10.42 -8.44
CA VAL A 186 5.21 -11.39 -7.33
C VAL A 186 6.47 -12.27 -7.40
N ALA A 187 6.91 -12.68 -8.60
CA ALA A 187 8.11 -13.50 -8.75
C ALA A 187 9.40 -12.80 -8.36
N VAL A 188 9.58 -11.52 -8.74
CA VAL A 188 10.74 -10.74 -8.32
C VAL A 188 10.73 -10.55 -6.81
N ARG A 189 9.57 -10.28 -6.21
CA ARG A 189 9.42 -10.16 -4.76
C ARG A 189 9.76 -11.46 -4.04
N GLU A 190 9.41 -12.61 -4.62
CA GLU A 190 9.75 -13.91 -4.05
C GLU A 190 11.27 -14.16 -4.07
N VAL A 191 11.95 -13.88 -5.19
CA VAL A 191 13.42 -13.99 -5.29
C VAL A 191 14.12 -13.10 -4.27
N TRP A 192 13.67 -11.84 -4.13
CA TRP A 192 14.16 -10.94 -3.08
C TRP A 192 13.94 -11.54 -1.68
N THR A 193 12.75 -12.06 -1.40
CA THR A 193 12.42 -12.65 -0.10
C THR A 193 13.34 -13.83 0.25
N LEU A 194 13.56 -14.74 -0.71
CA LEU A 194 14.44 -15.90 -0.57
C LEU A 194 15.90 -15.48 -0.33
N ALA A 195 16.38 -14.45 -1.04
CA ALA A 195 17.73 -13.91 -0.86
C ALA A 195 17.92 -13.28 0.53
N GLY A 196 16.94 -12.51 1.01
CA GLY A 196 17.00 -11.93 2.35
C GLY A 196 17.01 -12.99 3.44
N ALA A 197 16.18 -14.03 3.28
CA ALA A 197 16.18 -15.21 4.13
C ALA A 197 17.47 -16.06 4.06
N GLY A 198 18.39 -15.74 3.13
CA GLY A 198 19.69 -16.39 3.02
C GLY A 198 19.67 -17.72 2.28
N VAL A 199 18.61 -18.01 1.49
CA VAL A 199 18.51 -19.25 0.69
C VAL A 199 19.69 -19.40 -0.25
N TYR A 200 20.10 -18.31 -0.91
CA TYR A 200 21.24 -18.26 -1.83
C TYR A 200 22.59 -17.93 -1.16
N GLY A 201 22.66 -17.97 0.18
CA GLY A 201 23.83 -17.53 0.95
C GLY A 201 24.10 -16.02 0.87
N ASN A 202 25.26 -15.61 1.40
CA ASN A 202 25.65 -14.19 1.44
C ASN A 202 25.81 -13.59 0.04
N ALA A 203 26.40 -14.34 -0.90
CA ALA A 203 26.60 -13.86 -2.26
C ALA A 203 25.28 -13.49 -2.96
N GLY A 204 24.21 -14.28 -2.77
CA GLY A 204 22.90 -13.95 -3.32
C GLY A 204 22.21 -12.80 -2.61
N ARG A 205 22.41 -12.65 -1.29
CA ARG A 205 21.98 -11.44 -0.56
C ARG A 205 22.66 -10.19 -1.11
N ASP A 206 23.97 -10.24 -1.33
CA ASP A 206 24.76 -9.11 -1.84
C ASP A 206 24.30 -8.68 -3.23
N VAL A 207 23.92 -9.63 -4.09
CA VAL A 207 23.30 -9.34 -5.40
C VAL A 207 22.04 -8.49 -5.24
N VAL A 208 21.12 -8.91 -4.35
CA VAL A 208 19.86 -8.18 -4.12
C VAL A 208 20.13 -6.82 -3.49
N VAL A 209 21.04 -6.73 -2.51
CA VAL A 209 21.44 -5.45 -1.89
C VAL A 209 21.99 -4.49 -2.93
N ARG A 210 22.93 -4.92 -3.79
CA ARG A 210 23.48 -4.08 -4.87
C ARG A 210 22.39 -3.65 -5.85
N TRP A 211 21.50 -4.56 -6.23
CA TRP A 211 20.39 -4.28 -7.13
C TRP A 211 19.44 -3.23 -6.56
N LEU A 212 19.06 -3.34 -5.28
CA LEU A 212 18.23 -2.37 -4.57
C LEU A 212 18.95 -1.03 -4.40
N ALA A 213 20.21 -1.05 -3.94
CA ALA A 213 21.01 0.15 -3.71
C ALA A 213 21.19 0.98 -4.99
N ALA A 214 21.41 0.33 -6.14
CA ALA A 214 21.52 1.01 -7.43
C ALA A 214 20.24 1.80 -7.80
N ARG A 215 19.07 1.35 -7.36
CA ARG A 215 17.78 2.04 -7.59
C ARG A 215 17.55 3.20 -6.64
N MET A 216 18.18 3.15 -5.46
CA MET A 216 18.09 4.19 -4.44
C MET A 216 19.08 5.35 -4.64
N GLN A 217 19.86 5.33 -5.73
CA GLN A 217 20.76 6.44 -6.12
C GLN A 217 20.01 7.62 -6.78
N ASP A 218 18.75 7.44 -7.17
CA ASP A 218 17.93 8.51 -7.74
C ASP A 218 17.50 9.50 -6.65
N ALA A 219 17.76 10.80 -6.86
CA ALA A 219 17.37 11.86 -5.95
C ALA A 219 15.85 11.87 -5.70
N GLU A 220 15.03 11.56 -6.71
CA GLU A 220 13.58 11.49 -6.55
C GLU A 220 13.17 10.36 -5.59
N ALA A 221 13.82 9.20 -5.68
CA ALA A 221 13.59 8.08 -4.77
C ALA A 221 13.91 8.46 -3.32
N VAL A 222 14.98 9.23 -3.10
CA VAL A 222 15.39 9.67 -1.76
C VAL A 222 14.37 10.64 -1.17
N GLU A 223 13.82 11.56 -1.96
CA GLU A 223 12.76 12.47 -1.50
C GLU A 223 11.45 11.74 -1.19
N GLN A 224 11.07 10.78 -2.05
CA GLN A 224 9.90 9.93 -1.80
C GLN A 224 10.10 9.10 -0.53
N LEU A 225 11.28 8.50 -0.35
CA LEU A 225 11.64 7.77 0.87
C LEU A 225 11.56 8.68 2.11
N HIS A 226 12.11 9.89 2.05
CA HIS A 226 12.00 10.87 3.13
C HIS A 226 10.53 11.13 3.48
N THR A 227 9.69 11.37 2.48
CA THR A 227 8.25 11.60 2.66
C THR A 227 7.55 10.40 3.32
N MET A 228 7.91 9.17 2.96
CA MET A 228 7.31 7.94 3.52
C MET A 228 7.79 7.61 4.94
N LEU A 229 9.02 8.00 5.26
CA LEU A 229 9.63 7.81 6.58
C LEU A 229 9.21 8.90 7.56
N ARG A 230 8.78 10.06 7.09
CA ARG A 230 8.31 11.16 7.94
C ARG A 230 7.22 10.68 8.91
N PRO A 231 7.41 10.87 10.22
CA PRO A 231 6.38 10.55 11.20
C PRO A 231 5.17 11.44 10.94
N ARG A 232 4.01 10.84 10.63
CA ARG A 232 2.78 11.61 10.46
C ARG A 232 2.47 12.36 11.76
N PRO A 233 2.27 13.68 11.73
CA PRO A 233 1.88 14.42 12.92
C PRO A 233 0.52 13.88 13.38
N ARG A 234 0.47 13.30 14.59
CA ARG A 234 -0.79 12.92 15.24
C ARG A 234 -1.48 14.21 15.67
N GLY A 235 -2.52 14.60 14.93
CA GLY A 235 -3.54 15.57 15.32
C GLY A 235 -3.02 16.83 16.00
N SER A 236 -2.78 17.89 15.23
CA SER A 236 -2.62 19.24 15.75
C SER A 236 -2.84 20.26 14.64
N GLU A 237 -4.10 20.52 14.31
CA GLU A 237 -4.49 21.83 13.77
C GLU A 237 -4.32 22.83 14.93
N ALA A 238 -3.18 23.50 14.97
CA ALA A 238 -3.00 24.66 15.83
C ALA A 238 -2.28 25.73 15.01
N GLU A 239 -3.05 26.73 14.63
CA GLU A 239 -2.60 27.96 14.00
C GLU A 239 -1.86 28.80 15.05
N TYR A 240 -0.55 28.61 15.13
CA TYR A 240 0.43 29.55 15.68
C TYR A 240 1.79 29.17 15.08
N ASP A 241 2.59 30.16 14.68
CA ASP A 241 3.84 29.94 13.94
C ASP A 241 5.11 30.16 14.81
N PRO A 242 5.63 29.08 15.44
CA PRO A 242 7.02 28.95 15.85
C PRO A 242 7.77 28.01 14.89
N ALA A 243 7.61 28.19 13.57
CA ALA A 243 8.01 27.23 12.53
C ALA A 243 9.41 26.65 12.71
N ARG A 244 10.40 27.45 13.13
CA ARG A 244 11.79 26.98 13.24
C ARG A 244 12.03 25.99 14.36
N THR A 245 11.55 26.25 15.57
CA THR A 245 11.76 25.31 16.68
C THR A 245 10.91 24.06 16.51
N PHE A 246 9.76 24.16 15.81
CA PHE A 246 8.98 23.00 15.40
C PHE A 246 9.67 22.18 14.32
N GLN A 247 10.27 22.82 13.31
CA GLN A 247 11.09 22.16 12.30
C GLN A 247 12.30 21.46 12.93
N ALA A 248 13.03 22.13 13.83
CA ALA A 248 14.17 21.54 14.51
C ALA A 248 13.75 20.33 15.36
N LYS A 249 12.68 20.43 16.15
CA LYS A 249 12.12 19.30 16.91
C LYS A 249 11.64 18.16 16.00
N ALA A 250 11.03 18.49 14.85
CA ALA A 250 10.59 17.48 13.89
C ALA A 250 11.80 16.76 13.26
N ALA A 251 12.83 17.50 12.86
CA ALA A 251 14.07 16.96 12.31
C ALA A 251 14.81 16.05 13.31
N VAL A 252 14.89 16.44 14.60
CA VAL A 252 15.43 15.57 15.66
C VAL A 252 14.64 14.27 15.78
N ARG A 253 13.30 14.34 15.76
CA ARG A 253 12.44 13.14 15.81
C ARG A 253 12.60 12.25 14.58
N GLU A 254 12.77 12.85 13.41
CA GLU A 254 13.04 12.14 12.15
C GLU A 254 14.41 11.45 12.20
N LEU A 255 15.45 12.12 12.70
CA LEU A 255 16.78 11.51 12.93
C LEU A 255 16.70 10.35 13.90
N ALA A 256 16.03 10.52 15.05
CA ALA A 256 15.85 9.46 16.03
C ALA A 256 15.06 8.27 15.44
N GLU A 257 14.05 8.52 14.60
CA GLU A 257 13.32 7.45 13.91
C GLU A 257 14.19 6.71 12.90
N LEU A 258 14.99 7.42 12.10
CA LEU A 258 15.98 6.79 11.23
C LEU A 258 16.98 5.95 12.04
N GLY A 259 17.46 6.49 13.17
CA GLY A 259 18.30 5.78 14.14
C GLY A 259 17.65 4.47 14.60
N ARG A 260 16.37 4.49 14.99
CA ARG A 260 15.61 3.28 15.39
C ARG A 260 15.43 2.28 14.25
N LEU A 261 15.14 2.75 13.04
CA LEU A 261 14.98 1.88 11.87
C LEU A 261 16.30 1.20 11.50
N PHE A 262 17.43 1.88 11.65
CA PHE A 262 18.78 1.37 11.35
C PHE A 262 19.50 0.71 12.52
N GLN A 263 18.92 0.78 13.72
CA GLN A 263 19.40 0.03 14.88
C GLN A 263 19.51 -1.45 14.51
N ALA A 264 20.54 -2.11 15.08
CA ALA A 264 20.80 -3.50 14.79
C ALA A 264 19.52 -4.32 15.02
N ALA A 265 19.03 -4.97 13.96
CA ALA A 265 18.01 -5.99 14.08
C ALA A 265 18.64 -7.10 14.92
N ALA A 266 18.32 -7.13 16.23
CA ALA A 266 18.86 -8.10 17.16
C ALA A 266 18.51 -9.49 16.64
N ALA A 267 19.51 -10.19 16.10
CA ALA A 267 19.55 -11.59 15.68
C ALA A 267 18.20 -12.32 15.48
N ALA A 268 17.26 -11.72 14.73
CA ALA A 268 16.03 -12.40 14.31
C ALA A 268 16.35 -13.57 13.36
N ALA A 269 17.61 -13.66 12.90
CA ALA A 269 18.18 -14.75 12.13
C ALA A 269 18.31 -16.08 12.92
N ALA A 270 18.11 -16.10 14.25
CA ALA A 270 18.36 -17.30 15.06
C ALA A 270 17.11 -18.16 15.36
N ALA A 271 15.90 -17.73 14.98
CA ALA A 271 14.67 -18.32 15.54
C ALA A 271 13.67 -18.93 14.54
N ASP A 272 13.94 -18.93 13.23
CA ASP A 272 13.06 -19.61 12.28
C ASP A 272 13.84 -20.70 11.52
N GLU A 273 13.78 -21.92 12.06
CA GLU A 273 14.41 -23.11 11.47
C GLU A 273 13.78 -23.49 10.13
N SER A 274 12.61 -22.92 9.78
CA SER A 274 11.98 -23.13 8.48
C SER A 274 12.45 -22.09 7.48
N ARG A 275 13.55 -22.38 6.77
CA ARG A 275 13.93 -21.58 5.59
C ARG A 275 12.74 -21.54 4.62
N PRO A 276 12.36 -20.35 4.12
CA PRO A 276 11.28 -20.26 3.15
C PRO A 276 11.67 -21.06 1.90
N ALA A 277 10.76 -21.91 1.44
CA ALA A 277 10.86 -22.60 0.16
C ALA A 277 10.17 -21.76 -0.93
N PRO A 278 10.69 -21.77 -2.16
CA PRO A 278 10.01 -21.13 -3.28
C PRO A 278 8.67 -21.83 -3.57
N SER A 279 7.71 -21.06 -4.07
CA SER A 279 6.37 -21.48 -4.47
C SER A 279 6.43 -22.26 -5.79
N PRO A 280 6.10 -23.56 -5.80
CA PRO A 280 6.00 -24.32 -7.05
C PRO A 280 4.90 -23.79 -7.97
N ALA A 281 3.86 -23.17 -7.43
CA ALA A 281 2.77 -22.58 -8.20
C ALA A 281 3.25 -21.39 -9.04
N LEU A 282 4.16 -20.58 -8.50
CA LEU A 282 4.73 -19.45 -9.22
C LEU A 282 5.59 -19.90 -10.40
N LEU A 283 6.38 -20.97 -10.20
CA LEU A 283 7.12 -21.62 -11.29
C LEU A 283 6.18 -22.24 -12.33
N ASP A 284 5.07 -22.87 -11.90
CA ASP A 284 4.10 -23.41 -12.84
C ASP A 284 3.42 -22.32 -13.68
N SER A 285 3.11 -21.17 -13.07
CA SER A 285 2.62 -19.99 -13.77
C SER A 285 3.65 -19.46 -14.79
N LEU A 286 4.93 -19.33 -14.41
CA LEU A 286 6.00 -18.92 -15.33
C LEU A 286 6.18 -19.89 -16.51
N ILE A 287 6.09 -21.20 -16.24
CA ILE A 287 6.09 -22.23 -17.29
C ILE A 287 4.83 -22.12 -18.14
N GLY A 288 3.69 -21.83 -17.51
CA GLY A 288 2.35 -21.77 -18.10
C GLY A 288 2.14 -20.66 -19.12
N GLU A 289 2.91 -19.57 -19.05
CA GLU A 289 2.83 -18.43 -19.96
C GLU A 289 3.03 -18.80 -21.45
N GLY A 290 3.84 -19.84 -21.72
CA GLY A 290 4.11 -20.31 -23.09
C GLY A 290 5.08 -19.43 -23.88
N ALA A 291 5.19 -19.70 -25.18
CA ALA A 291 5.92 -18.86 -26.12
C ALA A 291 5.12 -17.58 -26.46
N PRO A 292 5.78 -16.48 -26.87
CA PRO A 292 5.12 -15.19 -27.12
C PRO A 292 3.91 -15.28 -28.08
N GLU A 293 3.97 -16.18 -29.06
CA GLU A 293 2.92 -16.38 -30.06
C GLU A 293 1.66 -17.07 -29.51
N GLU A 294 1.78 -17.84 -28.43
CA GLU A 294 0.65 -18.58 -27.82
C GLU A 294 0.18 -17.96 -26.49
N THR A 295 0.92 -17.03 -25.89
CA THR A 295 0.61 -16.45 -24.57
C THR A 295 -0.83 -15.93 -24.48
N ALA A 296 -1.28 -15.16 -25.47
CA ALA A 296 -2.64 -14.64 -25.50
C ALA A 296 -3.71 -15.75 -25.57
N LEU A 297 -3.42 -16.84 -26.30
CA LEU A 297 -4.31 -18.00 -26.41
C LEU A 297 -4.35 -18.80 -25.10
N LEU A 298 -3.20 -18.98 -24.43
CA LEU A 298 -3.13 -19.68 -23.15
C LEU A 298 -3.86 -18.92 -22.05
N LEU A 299 -3.64 -17.60 -21.95
CA LEU A 299 -4.36 -16.74 -21.01
C LEU A 299 -5.88 -16.81 -21.26
N ARG A 300 -6.30 -16.75 -22.53
CA ARG A 300 -7.72 -16.85 -22.87
C ARG A 300 -8.29 -18.24 -22.55
N ALA A 301 -7.56 -19.31 -22.81
CA ALA A 301 -7.96 -20.67 -22.46
C ALA A 301 -8.14 -20.85 -20.95
N GLU A 302 -7.26 -20.26 -20.15
CA GLU A 302 -7.34 -20.27 -18.69
C GLU A 302 -8.58 -19.50 -18.20
N GLN A 303 -8.80 -18.28 -18.69
CA GLN A 303 -9.98 -17.47 -18.38
C GLN A 303 -11.29 -18.21 -18.70
N LEU A 304 -11.38 -18.81 -19.89
CA LEU A 304 -12.55 -19.59 -20.31
C LEU A 304 -12.73 -20.85 -19.46
N THR A 305 -11.64 -21.52 -19.08
CA THR A 305 -11.69 -22.68 -18.19
C THR A 305 -12.21 -22.29 -16.79
N ALA A 306 -11.73 -21.16 -16.24
CA ALA A 306 -12.20 -20.61 -14.97
C ALA A 306 -13.67 -20.19 -15.05
N GLU A 307 -14.08 -19.55 -16.16
CA GLU A 307 -15.46 -19.16 -16.39
C GLU A 307 -16.40 -20.37 -16.48
N VAL A 308 -16.05 -21.40 -17.26
CA VAL A 308 -16.81 -22.65 -17.34
C VAL A 308 -16.89 -23.33 -15.96
N ARG A 309 -15.79 -23.35 -15.20
CA ARG A 309 -15.78 -23.90 -13.83
C ARG A 309 -16.71 -23.12 -12.90
N ARG A 310 -16.63 -21.79 -12.89
CA ARG A 310 -17.48 -20.88 -12.11
C ARG A 310 -18.95 -21.06 -12.47
N LEU A 311 -19.27 -21.14 -13.76
CA LEU A 311 -20.65 -21.30 -14.22
C LEU A 311 -21.21 -22.69 -13.91
N ARG A 312 -20.37 -23.75 -13.90
CA ARG A 312 -20.80 -25.11 -13.58
C ARG A 312 -20.95 -25.36 -12.09
N SER A 313 -19.94 -25.00 -11.29
CA SER A 313 -19.88 -25.31 -9.85
C SER A 313 -20.47 -24.23 -8.96
N GLY A 314 -20.56 -22.98 -9.44
CA GLY A 314 -20.86 -21.83 -8.60
C GLY A 314 -19.72 -21.43 -7.67
N GLU A 315 -18.59 -22.14 -7.70
CA GLU A 315 -17.43 -21.88 -6.88
C GLU A 315 -16.62 -20.73 -7.50
N VAL A 316 -16.37 -19.70 -6.71
CA VAL A 316 -15.41 -18.66 -7.04
C VAL A 316 -14.06 -19.17 -6.55
N THR A 317 -13.32 -19.86 -7.42
CA THR A 317 -11.90 -20.09 -7.16
C THR A 317 -11.20 -18.74 -7.21
N GLU A 318 -10.51 -18.37 -6.13
CA GLU A 318 -9.54 -17.28 -6.17
C GLU A 318 -8.58 -17.55 -7.34
N THR A 319 -8.40 -16.56 -8.20
CA THR A 319 -7.46 -16.66 -9.31
C THR A 319 -6.09 -16.97 -8.74
N GLU A 320 -5.45 -18.06 -9.18
CA GLU A 320 -4.08 -18.35 -8.81
C GLU A 320 -3.22 -17.16 -9.24
N ARG A 321 -2.30 -16.72 -8.36
CA ARG A 321 -1.44 -15.58 -8.66
C ARG A 321 -0.55 -15.92 -9.84
N HIS A 322 -0.58 -15.07 -10.86
CA HIS A 322 0.32 -15.17 -11.99
C HIS A 322 1.70 -14.62 -11.61
N TRP A 323 2.76 -15.12 -12.23
CA TRP A 323 4.13 -14.76 -11.85
C TRP A 323 4.47 -13.29 -12.04
N ASP A 324 3.84 -12.65 -13.04
CA ASP A 324 3.98 -11.23 -13.37
C ASP A 324 2.93 -10.33 -12.71
N ASP A 325 2.05 -10.90 -11.86
CA ASP A 325 1.05 -10.12 -11.14
C ASP A 325 1.74 -8.99 -10.36
N PRO A 326 1.19 -7.77 -10.40
CA PRO A 326 1.80 -6.63 -9.74
C PRO A 326 1.73 -6.77 -8.22
N THR A 327 2.84 -6.49 -7.55
CA THR A 327 2.90 -6.22 -6.11
C THR A 327 2.87 -4.72 -5.84
N ASP A 328 3.12 -4.33 -4.59
CA ASP A 328 3.39 -2.93 -4.26
C ASP A 328 4.64 -2.40 -4.99
N ASP A 329 4.77 -1.08 -5.01
CA ASP A 329 5.96 -0.41 -5.54
C ASP A 329 7.21 -0.71 -4.69
N LEU A 330 8.38 -0.56 -5.31
CA LEU A 330 9.67 -0.85 -4.70
C LEU A 330 9.89 -0.12 -3.36
N LEU A 331 9.53 1.16 -3.27
CA LEU A 331 9.77 1.97 -2.07
C LEU A 331 8.83 1.54 -0.94
N THR A 332 7.57 1.28 -1.25
CA THR A 332 6.60 0.72 -0.28
C THR A 332 7.09 -0.60 0.29
N LEU A 333 7.57 -1.51 -0.55
CA LEU A 333 8.13 -2.79 -0.11
C LEU A 333 9.40 -2.61 0.74
N LEU A 334 10.32 -1.73 0.33
CA LEU A 334 11.54 -1.42 1.09
C LEU A 334 11.23 -0.82 2.47
N VAL A 335 10.28 0.12 2.54
CA VAL A 335 9.85 0.74 3.81
C VAL A 335 9.13 -0.28 4.70
N ALA A 336 8.31 -1.16 4.11
CA ALA A 336 7.69 -2.26 4.85
C ALA A 336 8.72 -3.21 5.43
N ASP A 337 9.74 -3.60 4.65
CA ASP A 337 10.83 -4.46 5.11
C ASP A 337 11.70 -3.80 6.19
N LEU A 338 11.98 -2.50 6.04
CA LEU A 338 12.73 -1.72 7.02
C LEU A 338 12.00 -1.64 8.37
N ARG A 339 10.67 -1.48 8.35
CA ARG A 339 9.81 -1.43 9.55
C ARG A 339 9.53 -2.81 10.15
N GLY A 340 9.63 -3.87 9.36
CA GLY A 340 9.37 -5.24 9.78
C GLY A 340 10.42 -5.80 10.75
N SER A 341 10.18 -7.02 11.20
CA SER A 341 11.12 -7.83 11.98
C SER A 341 11.72 -8.99 11.17
N SER A 342 11.47 -9.02 9.85
CA SER A 342 11.91 -10.08 8.96
C SER A 342 13.41 -9.99 8.64
N PRO A 343 14.05 -11.07 8.16
CA PRO A 343 15.42 -11.02 7.65
C PRO A 343 15.60 -10.02 6.49
N LEU A 344 14.51 -9.58 5.85
CA LEU A 344 14.54 -8.53 4.82
C LEU A 344 14.88 -7.15 5.38
N ARG A 345 14.69 -6.91 6.68
CA ARG A 345 15.11 -5.66 7.31
C ARG A 345 16.61 -5.40 7.15
N ALA A 346 17.44 -6.44 7.30
CA ALA A 346 18.89 -6.29 7.12
C ALA A 346 19.24 -5.94 5.67
N VAL A 347 18.55 -6.56 4.70
CA VAL A 347 18.70 -6.26 3.28
C VAL A 347 18.28 -4.83 2.98
N ALA A 348 17.13 -4.38 3.49
CA ALA A 348 16.65 -3.01 3.33
C ALA A 348 17.60 -1.99 3.97
N GLN A 349 18.09 -2.25 5.18
CA GLN A 349 19.09 -1.40 5.85
C GLN A 349 20.37 -1.26 5.02
N GLN A 350 20.91 -2.36 4.50
CA GLN A 350 22.15 -2.34 3.71
C GLN A 350 21.93 -1.71 2.32
N ALA A 351 20.76 -1.91 1.71
CA ALA A 351 20.44 -1.28 0.43
C ALA A 351 20.25 0.24 0.55
N LEU A 352 19.67 0.71 1.65
CA LEU A 352 19.38 2.12 1.89
C LEU A 352 20.54 2.90 2.52
N SER A 353 21.60 2.23 2.99
CA SER A 353 22.64 2.88 3.79
C SER A 353 23.36 4.01 3.04
N GLY A 354 23.55 3.86 1.72
CA GLY A 354 24.17 4.89 0.87
C GLY A 354 23.29 6.14 0.71
N SER A 355 21.97 5.98 0.73
CA SER A 355 21.00 7.06 0.48
C SER A 355 20.57 7.80 1.75
N ILE A 356 20.65 7.14 2.91
CA ILE A 356 20.26 7.73 4.19
C ILE A 356 21.28 8.72 4.74
N GLY A 357 22.58 8.58 4.41
CA GLY A 357 23.62 9.51 4.87
C GLY A 357 23.31 10.97 4.51
N PRO A 358 23.13 11.31 3.22
CA PRO A 358 22.77 12.68 2.81
C PRO A 358 21.45 13.17 3.41
N LEU A 359 20.47 12.27 3.64
CA LEU A 359 19.22 12.63 4.32
C LEU A 359 19.48 12.98 5.80
N ALA A 360 20.29 12.20 6.49
CA ALA A 360 20.67 12.47 7.88
C ALA A 360 21.44 13.79 8.01
N ASP A 361 22.35 14.09 7.07
CA ASP A 361 23.08 15.37 7.05
C ASP A 361 22.13 16.57 6.86
N ARG A 362 21.13 16.44 5.97
CA ARG A 362 20.09 17.46 5.79
C ARG A 362 19.24 17.65 7.04
N LEU A 363 18.78 16.56 7.65
CA LEU A 363 18.00 16.62 8.88
C LEU A 363 18.81 17.20 10.04
N LEU A 364 20.11 16.95 10.12
CA LEU A 364 20.99 17.59 11.11
C LEU A 364 21.06 19.10 10.87
N ALA A 365 21.19 19.54 9.61
CA ALA A 365 21.16 20.96 9.28
C ALA A 365 19.81 21.62 9.63
N GLU A 366 18.69 20.92 9.39
CA GLU A 366 17.34 21.38 9.79
C GLU A 366 17.13 21.39 11.31
N ALA A 367 17.77 20.47 12.03
CA ALA A 367 17.73 20.39 13.50
C ALA A 367 18.58 21.46 14.19
N CYS A 368 19.57 22.02 13.48
CA CYS A 368 20.53 22.98 13.99
C CYS A 368 20.42 24.35 13.29
N PRO A 369 19.23 24.99 13.24
CA PRO A 369 19.12 26.30 12.61
C PRO A 369 19.94 27.33 13.38
N GLU A 370 20.59 28.25 12.66
CA GLU A 370 21.19 29.41 13.31
C GLU A 370 20.09 30.22 14.03
N PRO A 371 20.30 30.59 15.31
CA PRO A 371 19.32 31.36 16.06
C PRO A 371 19.16 32.71 15.35
N PRO A 372 17.93 33.11 14.96
CA PRO A 372 17.75 34.39 14.30
C PRO A 372 17.94 35.53 15.31
N ASP A 373 18.59 36.60 14.87
CA ASP A 373 18.76 37.82 15.66
C ASP A 373 17.46 38.65 15.74
N GLN A 374 16.43 38.25 14.97
CA GLN A 374 15.18 38.98 14.78
C GLN A 374 13.95 38.07 14.85
N VAL A 375 12.84 38.59 15.36
CA VAL A 375 11.54 37.91 15.53
C VAL A 375 10.48 38.69 14.77
N GLU A 376 9.86 38.07 13.79
CA GLU A 376 8.68 38.62 13.13
C GLU A 376 7.43 38.22 13.92
N THR A 377 6.65 39.20 14.37
CA THR A 377 5.39 38.99 15.08
C THR A 377 4.31 39.92 14.54
N LYS A 378 3.04 39.56 14.68
CA LYS A 378 1.92 40.44 14.32
C LYS A 378 1.34 41.07 15.59
N ILE A 379 1.37 42.39 15.68
CA ILE A 379 0.77 43.15 16.78
C ILE A 379 -0.33 44.05 16.16
N ASP A 380 -1.58 43.87 16.59
CA ASP A 380 -2.75 44.54 16.00
C ASP A 380 -2.86 44.42 14.46
N GLY A 381 -2.50 43.25 13.93
CA GLY A 381 -2.54 42.96 12.50
C GLY A 381 -1.40 43.59 11.68
N GLN A 382 -0.51 44.35 12.30
CA GLN A 382 0.70 44.88 11.67
C GLN A 382 1.87 43.90 11.87
N PRO A 383 2.59 43.50 10.81
CA PRO A 383 3.84 42.76 10.96
C PRO A 383 4.90 43.67 11.58
N LEU A 384 5.57 43.19 12.62
CA LEU A 384 6.64 43.87 13.34
C LEU A 384 7.84 42.93 13.46
N THR A 385 9.01 43.42 13.07
CA THR A 385 10.29 42.72 13.25
C THR A 385 10.97 43.24 14.51
N LEU A 386 11.14 42.40 15.51
CA LEU A 386 11.76 42.69 16.81
C LEU A 386 13.19 42.14 16.84
N LEU A 387 14.18 42.98 17.11
CA LEU A 387 15.55 42.58 17.41
C LEU A 387 15.66 42.13 18.86
N VAL A 388 16.11 40.89 19.06
CA VAL A 388 16.06 40.21 20.37
C VAL A 388 16.99 40.85 21.40
N ASP A 389 18.15 41.33 20.95
CA ASP A 389 19.19 41.89 21.81
C ASP A 389 19.12 43.43 21.93
N GLN A 390 18.10 44.06 21.35
CA GLN A 390 17.90 45.51 21.44
C GLN A 390 16.77 45.89 22.41
N PRO A 391 16.81 47.09 23.03
CA PRO A 391 15.72 47.58 23.85
C PRO A 391 14.39 47.65 23.08
N LEU A 392 13.28 47.25 23.69
CA LEU A 392 11.94 47.25 23.08
C LEU A 392 11.42 48.67 22.77
N ALA A 393 11.68 49.63 23.65
CA ALA A 393 11.13 50.99 23.54
C ALA A 393 11.40 51.68 22.19
N PRO A 394 12.62 51.72 21.64
CA PRO A 394 12.87 52.31 20.31
C PRO A 394 12.19 51.52 19.18
N GLN A 395 12.04 50.21 19.31
CA GLN A 395 11.44 49.34 18.30
C GLN A 395 9.91 49.50 18.22
N LEU A 396 9.26 49.83 19.33
CA LEU A 396 7.81 50.04 19.41
C LEU A 396 7.38 51.47 19.09
N SER A 397 8.31 52.42 18.98
CA SER A 397 8.02 53.83 18.70
C SER A 397 7.18 54.05 17.45
N HIS A 398 7.36 53.23 16.41
CA HIS A 398 6.57 53.30 15.18
C HIS A 398 5.12 52.82 15.40
N LEU A 399 4.92 51.75 16.19
CA LEU A 399 3.59 51.27 16.56
C LEU A 399 2.87 52.28 17.46
N ASP A 400 3.58 52.88 18.41
CA ASP A 400 3.01 53.91 19.28
C ASP A 400 2.55 55.12 18.46
N ALA A 401 3.35 55.56 17.48
CA ALA A 401 2.97 56.63 16.56
C ALA A 401 1.74 56.28 15.69
N LEU A 402 1.60 55.02 15.25
CA LEU A 402 0.42 54.56 14.51
C LEU A 402 -0.83 54.49 15.39
N VAL A 403 -0.69 54.08 16.65
CA VAL A 403 -1.78 54.11 17.63
C VAL A 403 -2.21 55.56 17.85
N ASP A 404 -1.26 56.47 18.06
CA ASP A 404 -1.54 57.90 18.21
C ASP A 404 -2.25 58.48 16.99
N GLN A 405 -1.82 58.15 15.77
CA GLN A 405 -2.46 58.62 14.55
C GLN A 405 -3.91 58.13 14.41
N ARG A 406 -4.22 56.89 14.82
CA ARG A 406 -5.58 56.32 14.75
C ARG A 406 -6.55 56.90 15.77
N HIS A 407 -6.05 57.41 16.90
CA HIS A 407 -6.88 57.98 17.97
C HIS A 407 -6.94 59.51 17.92
N GLN A 408 -6.45 60.15 16.86
CA GLN A 408 -6.63 61.59 16.66
C GLN A 408 -8.12 61.90 16.47
N PRO A 409 -8.74 62.74 17.33
CA PRO A 409 -10.15 63.06 17.22
C PRO A 409 -10.41 63.82 15.92
N GLU A 410 -11.42 63.38 15.15
CA GLU A 410 -11.90 64.14 13.99
C GLU A 410 -12.34 65.55 14.42
N GLN A 411 -12.03 66.57 13.61
CA GLN A 411 -12.25 67.98 13.95
C GLN A 411 -13.73 68.30 14.21
N GLY A 412 -14.17 68.17 15.47
CA GLY A 412 -15.52 68.42 15.95
C GLY A 412 -15.63 69.56 16.96
N ASN A 413 -16.85 69.87 17.40
CA ASN A 413 -17.18 70.98 18.30
C ASN A 413 -16.29 70.99 19.58
N TRP A 414 -15.68 72.14 19.89
CA TRP A 414 -14.56 72.28 20.83
C TRP A 414 -14.81 71.77 22.26
N LEU A 415 -16.06 71.85 22.75
CA LEU A 415 -16.44 71.37 24.09
C LEU A 415 -16.56 69.84 24.16
N THR A 416 -17.13 69.22 23.13
CA THR A 416 -17.16 67.75 23.01
C THR A 416 -15.79 67.20 22.62
N ALA A 417 -15.01 67.95 21.84
CA ALA A 417 -13.67 67.56 21.40
C ALA A 417 -12.70 67.37 22.57
N ARG A 418 -12.77 68.19 23.63
CA ARG A 418 -11.88 68.03 24.79
C ARG A 418 -12.17 66.76 25.60
N LYS A 419 -13.44 66.39 25.75
CA LYS A 419 -13.83 65.16 26.45
C LYS A 419 -13.46 63.92 25.62
N LEU A 420 -13.78 63.95 24.32
CA LEU A 420 -13.44 62.88 23.38
C LEU A 420 -11.93 62.72 23.20
N ALA A 421 -11.16 63.82 23.25
CA ALA A 421 -9.69 63.76 23.20
C ALA A 421 -9.11 63.05 24.45
N ALA A 422 -9.63 63.33 25.64
CA ALA A 422 -9.18 62.66 26.86
C ALA A 422 -9.54 61.17 26.86
N GLU A 423 -10.75 60.79 26.42
CA GLU A 423 -11.16 59.40 26.27
C GLU A 423 -10.30 58.68 25.21
N ALA A 424 -9.99 59.33 24.07
CA ALA A 424 -9.14 58.78 23.03
C ALA A 424 -7.67 58.62 23.45
N GLU A 425 -7.15 59.53 24.28
CA GLU A 425 -5.81 59.44 24.86
C GLU A 425 -5.71 58.26 25.85
N GLU A 426 -6.73 58.07 26.70
CA GLU A 426 -6.80 56.92 27.60
C GLU A 426 -6.89 55.58 26.84
N GLU A 427 -7.71 55.53 25.78
CA GLU A 427 -7.77 54.34 24.91
C GLU A 427 -6.45 54.08 24.17
N ALA A 428 -5.77 55.13 23.68
CA ALA A 428 -4.48 55.03 23.01
C ALA A 428 -3.42 54.46 23.96
N ASP A 429 -3.32 54.99 25.18
CA ASP A 429 -2.38 54.51 26.20
C ASP A 429 -2.67 53.06 26.61
N GLY A 430 -3.95 52.69 26.73
CA GLY A 430 -4.37 51.30 26.97
C GLY A 430 -3.93 50.34 25.86
N ARG A 431 -4.06 50.75 24.59
CA ARG A 431 -3.60 49.95 23.43
C ARG A 431 -2.08 49.88 23.35
N LYS A 432 -1.37 50.99 23.57
CA LYS A 432 0.11 50.99 23.64
C LYS A 432 0.61 50.02 24.70
N SER A 433 0.04 50.08 25.92
CA SER A 433 0.36 49.14 27.00
C SER A 433 0.12 47.68 26.59
N THR A 434 -1.02 47.39 25.96
CA THR A 434 -1.34 46.04 25.44
C THR A 434 -0.35 45.59 24.36
N ASN A 435 0.05 46.48 23.46
CA ASN A 435 1.00 46.19 22.39
C ASN A 435 2.42 45.96 22.92
N HIS A 436 2.84 46.75 23.90
CA HIS A 436 4.11 46.55 24.61
C HIS A 436 4.14 45.22 25.35
N GLU A 437 3.04 44.85 26.01
CA GLU A 437 2.92 43.55 26.69
C GLU A 437 2.96 42.39 25.70
N ARG A 438 2.23 42.46 24.58
CA ARG A 438 2.31 41.46 23.51
C ARG A 438 3.72 41.34 22.93
N ALA A 439 4.43 42.45 22.73
CA ALA A 439 5.81 42.44 22.26
C ALA A 439 6.76 41.78 23.28
N ARG A 440 6.60 42.07 24.58
CA ARG A 440 7.35 41.39 25.65
C ARG A 440 7.06 39.90 25.70
N GLN A 441 5.80 39.49 25.57
CA GLN A 441 5.40 38.09 25.53
C GLN A 441 6.01 37.38 24.31
N ALA A 442 6.02 38.02 23.14
CA ALA A 442 6.64 37.48 21.94
C ALA A 442 8.16 37.30 22.11
N ILE A 443 8.87 38.29 22.65
CA ILE A 443 10.31 38.18 22.92
C ILE A 443 10.59 37.12 23.99
N THR A 444 9.80 37.06 25.05
CA THR A 444 9.97 36.06 26.13
C THR A 444 9.75 34.64 25.60
N ALA A 445 8.71 34.43 24.79
CA ALA A 445 8.43 33.16 24.13
C ALA A 445 9.57 32.78 23.18
N PHE A 446 10.09 33.75 22.41
CA PHE A 446 11.23 33.53 21.54
C PHE A 446 12.49 33.14 22.31
N ILE A 447 12.85 33.88 23.36
CA ILE A 447 14.01 33.56 24.21
C ILE A 447 13.86 32.16 24.81
N THR A 448 12.66 31.83 25.31
CA THR A 448 12.37 30.50 25.86
C THR A 448 12.57 29.38 24.82
N GLU A 449 12.21 29.58 23.56
CA GLU A 449 12.47 28.60 22.50
C GLU A 449 13.94 28.62 22.04
N ARG A 450 14.60 29.78 21.99
CA ARG A 450 16.02 29.92 21.69
C ARG A 450 16.87 29.15 22.71
N ASP A 451 16.52 29.23 23.99
CA ASP A 451 17.22 28.54 25.07
C ASP A 451 17.08 27.01 24.99
N LYS A 452 16.09 26.49 24.25
CA LYS A 452 15.93 25.06 23.97
C LYS A 452 16.79 24.57 22.81
N LEU A 453 17.21 25.46 21.89
CA LEU A 453 17.96 25.08 20.69
C LEU A 453 19.30 24.38 20.99
N PRO A 454 20.11 24.79 21.99
CA PRO A 454 21.35 24.08 22.31
C PRO A 454 21.13 22.62 22.73
N GLY A 455 20.04 22.35 23.47
CA GLY A 455 19.67 20.99 23.88
C GLY A 455 19.24 20.13 22.68
N LEU A 456 18.40 20.68 21.80
CA LEU A 456 17.98 20.00 20.57
C LEU A 456 19.15 19.74 19.62
N ARG A 457 20.08 20.69 19.50
CA ARG A 457 21.30 20.54 18.72
C ARG A 457 22.17 19.39 19.24
N LEU A 458 22.39 19.34 20.55
CA LEU A 458 23.17 18.25 21.16
C LEU A 458 22.50 16.89 20.92
N GLU A 459 21.17 16.82 21.05
CA GLU A 459 20.40 15.59 20.75
C GLU A 459 20.52 15.20 19.27
N ALA A 460 20.38 16.17 18.35
CA ALA A 460 20.53 15.94 16.90
C ALA A 460 21.92 15.43 16.54
N GLU A 461 22.98 16.05 17.08
CA GLU A 461 24.37 15.67 16.85
C GLU A 461 24.65 14.25 17.39
N GLN A 462 24.07 13.88 18.53
CA GLN A 462 24.17 12.53 19.08
C GLN A 462 23.48 11.48 18.20
N GLU A 463 22.22 11.71 17.81
CA GLU A 463 21.46 10.81 16.95
C GLU A 463 22.11 10.66 15.57
N HIS A 464 22.59 11.77 14.99
CA HIS A 464 23.33 11.76 13.74
C HIS A 464 24.65 10.98 13.84
N ALA A 465 25.43 11.18 14.90
CA ALA A 465 26.68 10.45 15.10
C ALA A 465 26.45 8.93 15.25
N LEU A 466 25.41 8.54 16.01
CA LEU A 466 25.01 7.13 16.16
C LEU A 466 24.58 6.51 14.83
N LEU A 467 23.73 7.21 14.07
CA LEU A 467 23.28 6.78 12.76
C LEU A 467 24.44 6.67 11.78
N THR A 468 25.31 7.67 11.71
CA THR A 468 26.49 7.68 10.81
C THR A 468 27.45 6.54 11.12
N ALA A 469 27.73 6.26 12.41
CA ALA A 469 28.55 5.12 12.82
C ALA A 469 27.92 3.79 12.36
N ARG A 470 26.59 3.68 12.45
CA ARG A 470 25.85 2.49 12.03
C ARG A 470 25.85 2.31 10.51
N LEU A 471 25.65 3.38 9.74
CA LEU A 471 25.73 3.36 8.28
C LEU A 471 27.14 2.94 7.81
N ALA A 472 28.19 3.41 8.49
CA ALA A 472 29.57 3.01 8.22
C ALA A 472 29.86 1.53 8.57
N GLU A 473 29.14 0.93 9.54
CA GLU A 473 29.19 -0.51 9.79
C GLU A 473 28.50 -1.31 8.68
N LEU A 474 27.32 -0.87 8.24
CA LEU A 474 26.55 -1.52 7.17
C LEU A 474 27.29 -1.49 5.83
N ASN A 475 27.96 -0.39 5.51
CA ASN A 475 28.75 -0.25 4.27
C ASN A 475 30.05 -1.07 4.27
N ARG A 476 30.51 -1.54 5.44
CA ARG A 476 31.71 -2.41 5.54
C ARG A 476 31.39 -3.89 5.40
N ARG A 477 30.11 -4.26 5.50
CA ARG A 477 29.61 -5.62 5.29
C ARG A 477 29.20 -5.77 3.84
#